data_AF-A0A5Q4E3K9-F1
#
_entry.id   AF-A0A5Q4E3K9-F1
#
_cell.length_a   1.000
_cell.length_b   1.000
_cell.length_c   1.000
_cell.angle_alpha   90.00
_cell.angle_beta   90.00
_cell.angle_gamma   90.00
#
_symmetry.space_group_name_H-M   'P 1'
#
loop_
_entity.id
_entity.type
_entity.pdbx_description
1 polymer ?
#
loop_
_entity_poly.entity_id
_entity_poly.type
_entity_poly.pdbx_seq_one_letter_code
_entity_poly.pdbx_strand_id
1 'polypeptide(L)'
;MGRWVDRRVGIAHPNPQLTPPPRHSLQKNSPTPRRAQHEAALAAYRDIERKYFLNCETLPLAARFRYITLRNGIHYETSWLTWCGETLATLATLPVG
;
A
#
# COMPACT_ATOMS: atom_id res chain seq x y z
N MET A 1 29.79 -4.84 -16.71
CA MET A 1 29.21 -4.94 -18.07
C MET A 1 27.93 -5.74 -18.00
N GLY A 2 26.77 -5.15 -18.32
CA GLY A 2 25.52 -5.89 -18.48
C GLY A 2 24.54 -5.04 -19.28
N ARG A 3 24.32 -5.40 -20.56
CA ARG A 3 23.31 -4.77 -21.43
C ARG A 3 21.99 -5.48 -21.21
N TRP A 4 20.94 -4.76 -20.82
CA TRP A 4 19.57 -5.24 -20.86
C TRP A 4 18.93 -4.83 -22.19
N VAL A 5 18.20 -5.74 -22.83
CA VAL A 5 17.44 -5.50 -24.06
C VAL A 5 15.95 -5.68 -23.73
N ASP A 6 15.16 -4.61 -23.85
CA ASP A 6 13.70 -4.71 -23.79
C ASP A 6 13.19 -5.31 -25.11
N ARG A 7 12.44 -6.41 -25.03
CA ARG A 7 11.94 -7.15 -26.20
C ARG A 7 10.69 -6.53 -26.85
N ARG A 8 10.18 -5.40 -26.39
CA ARG A 8 8.96 -4.78 -26.94
C ARG A 8 9.18 -3.56 -27.83
N VAL A 9 10.35 -2.94 -27.79
CA VAL A 9 10.66 -1.77 -28.62
C VAL A 9 12.17 -1.73 -28.81
N GLY A 10 12.65 -2.09 -29.99
CA GLY A 10 14.08 -2.27 -30.31
C GLY A 10 14.88 -0.97 -30.36
N ILE A 11 14.79 -0.13 -29.33
CA ILE A 11 15.52 1.14 -29.20
C ILE A 11 16.38 1.07 -27.95
N ALA A 12 17.70 1.21 -28.13
CA ALA A 12 18.65 1.29 -27.05
C ALA A 12 18.53 2.67 -26.36
N HIS A 13 17.98 2.69 -25.15
CA HIS A 13 17.98 3.89 -24.30
C HIS A 13 19.27 3.95 -23.47
N PRO A 14 19.85 5.15 -23.26
CA PRO A 14 20.93 5.31 -22.29
C PRO A 14 20.42 4.91 -20.91
N ASN A 15 21.15 4.02 -20.24
CA ASN A 15 20.88 3.53 -18.88
C ASN A 15 20.98 4.72 -17.90
N PRO A 16 19.86 5.26 -17.38
CA PRO A 16 19.96 6.30 -16.36
C PRO A 16 20.40 5.59 -15.10
N GLN A 17 21.64 5.84 -14.71
CA GLN A 17 22.20 5.30 -13.48
C GLN A 17 21.20 5.45 -12.32
N LEU A 18 21.06 4.36 -11.55
CA LEU A 18 20.52 4.32 -10.20
C LEU A 18 21.29 5.31 -9.30
N THR A 19 21.07 6.60 -9.49
CA THR A 19 21.27 7.57 -8.43
C THR A 19 19.99 7.53 -7.62
N PRO A 20 20.01 7.13 -6.34
CA PRO A 20 18.85 7.33 -5.49
C PRO A 20 18.54 8.84 -5.52
N PRO A 21 17.27 9.24 -5.73
CA PRO A 21 16.93 10.65 -5.72
C PRO A 21 17.39 11.27 -4.39
N PRO A 22 17.89 12.52 -4.38
CA PRO A 22 18.30 13.16 -3.14
C PRO A 22 17.13 13.17 -2.15
N ARG A 23 17.35 12.88 -0.86
CA ARG A 23 16.26 12.62 0.13
C ARG A 23 15.22 13.75 0.21
N HIS A 24 15.59 14.99 -0.13
CA HIS A 24 14.68 16.13 -0.22
C HIS A 24 13.58 15.93 -1.29
N SER A 25 13.81 15.05 -2.28
CA SER A 25 12.83 14.66 -3.31
C SER A 25 11.82 13.62 -2.81
N LEU A 26 12.08 12.95 -1.67
CA LEU A 26 11.09 12.09 -1.00
C LEU A 26 9.98 12.92 -0.34
N GLN A 27 10.11 14.25 -0.34
CA GLN A 27 9.07 15.18 0.08
C GLN A 27 8.12 15.53 -1.06
N LYS A 28 7.52 14.50 -1.66
CA LYS A 28 6.22 14.64 -2.30
C LYS A 28 5.31 13.71 -1.52
N ASN A 29 4.29 14.27 -0.87
CA ASN A 29 3.27 13.57 -0.07
C ASN A 29 2.41 12.56 -0.89
N SER A 30 2.92 12.07 -2.02
CA SER A 30 2.28 11.06 -2.84
C SER A 30 2.52 9.69 -2.22
N PRO A 31 1.46 8.90 -1.96
CA PRO A 31 1.61 7.56 -1.44
C PRO A 31 2.45 6.73 -2.41
N THR A 32 3.38 5.94 -1.88
CA THR A 32 4.11 4.97 -2.70
C THR A 32 3.12 4.00 -3.35
N PRO A 33 3.43 3.39 -4.52
CA PRO A 33 2.50 2.48 -5.19
C PRO A 33 1.98 1.35 -4.29
N ARG A 34 2.84 0.88 -3.36
CA ARG A 34 2.49 -0.14 -2.37
C ARG A 34 1.50 0.42 -1.34
N ARG A 35 1.76 1.61 -0.79
CA ARG A 35 0.83 2.29 0.14
C ARG A 35 -0.53 2.54 -0.51
N ALA A 36 -0.56 3.02 -1.76
CA ALA A 36 -1.80 3.26 -2.50
C ALA A 36 -2.62 1.98 -2.71
N GLN A 37 -1.97 0.83 -2.91
CA GLN A 37 -2.65 -0.46 -3.00
C GLN A 37 -3.35 -0.84 -1.69
N HIS A 38 -2.69 -0.67 -0.55
CA HIS A 38 -3.28 -0.94 0.76
C HIS A 38 -4.42 0.04 1.10
N GLU A 39 -4.30 1.32 0.72
CA GLU A 39 -5.38 2.31 0.85
C GLU A 39 -6.61 1.92 0.01
N ALA A 40 -6.41 1.48 -1.23
CA ALA A 40 -7.50 1.01 -2.09
C ALA A 40 -8.17 -0.27 -1.56
N ALA A 41 -7.38 -1.23 -1.06
CA ALA A 41 -7.90 -2.45 -0.45
C ALA A 41 -8.73 -2.16 0.81
N LEU A 42 -8.22 -1.28 1.68
CA LEU A 42 -8.94 -0.86 2.89
C LEU A 42 -10.26 -0.17 2.53
N ALA A 43 -10.27 0.72 1.54
CA ALA A 43 -11.48 1.39 1.08
C ALA A 43 -12.52 0.36 0.60
N ALA A 44 -12.11 -0.59 -0.24
CA ALA A 44 -12.98 -1.65 -0.74
C ALA A 44 -13.55 -2.52 0.39
N TYR A 45 -12.73 -2.89 1.39
CA TYR A 45 -13.22 -3.68 2.53
C TYR A 45 -14.21 -2.91 3.39
N ARG A 46 -13.99 -1.61 3.60
CA ARG A 46 -14.93 -0.74 4.32
C ARG A 46 -16.23 -0.52 3.55
N ASP A 47 -16.19 -0.48 2.22
CA ASP A 47 -17.40 -0.46 1.39
C ASP A 47 -18.19 -1.75 1.53
N ILE A 48 -17.52 -2.91 1.50
CA ILE A 48 -18.17 -4.21 1.72
C ILE A 48 -18.79 -4.26 3.12
N GLU A 49 -18.07 -3.81 4.16
CA GLU A 49 -18.55 -3.76 5.54
C GLU A 49 -19.84 -2.94 5.64
N ARG A 50 -19.84 -1.71 5.10
CA ARG A 50 -21.02 -0.85 5.07
C ARG A 50 -22.18 -1.45 4.28
N LYS A 51 -21.90 -2.07 3.12
CA LYS A 51 -22.95 -2.53 2.21
C LYS A 51 -23.63 -3.81 2.67
N TYR A 52 -22.89 -4.72 3.30
CA TYR A 52 -23.37 -6.09 3.55
C TYR A 52 -23.45 -6.47 5.03
N PHE A 53 -22.87 -5.68 5.94
CA PHE A 53 -22.71 -6.06 7.35
C PHE A 53 -23.24 -5.01 8.35
N LEU A 54 -24.21 -4.17 7.95
CA LEU A 54 -24.84 -3.16 8.82
C LEU A 54 -25.43 -3.73 10.12
N ASN A 55 -26.10 -4.90 10.05
CA ASN A 55 -26.77 -5.53 11.21
C ASN A 55 -26.11 -6.88 11.54
N CYS A 56 -24.92 -6.83 12.11
CA CYS A 56 -24.11 -8.02 12.40
C CYS A 56 -24.77 -9.02 13.35
N GLU A 57 -25.58 -8.54 14.29
CA GLU A 57 -26.20 -9.39 15.33
C GLU A 57 -27.27 -10.33 14.76
N THR A 58 -27.93 -9.93 13.68
CA THR A 58 -29.00 -10.73 13.04
C THR A 58 -28.49 -11.60 11.89
N LEU A 59 -27.17 -11.60 11.62
CA LEU A 59 -26.62 -12.35 10.50
C LEU A 59 -26.68 -13.87 10.71
N PRO A 60 -27.03 -14.64 9.67
CA PRO A 60 -26.83 -16.08 9.66
C PRO A 60 -25.38 -16.45 9.96
N LEU A 61 -25.15 -17.61 10.58
CA LEU A 61 -23.82 -18.06 11.01
C LEU A 61 -22.76 -18.00 9.88
N ALA A 62 -23.13 -18.42 8.67
CA ALA A 62 -22.23 -18.34 7.50
C ALA A 62 -21.84 -16.90 7.14
N ALA A 63 -22.75 -15.93 7.31
CA ALA A 63 -22.45 -14.53 7.07
C ALA A 63 -21.56 -13.95 8.19
N ARG A 64 -21.70 -14.42 9.44
CA ARG A 64 -20.80 -14.05 10.54
C ARG A 64 -19.36 -14.49 10.28
N PHE A 65 -19.14 -15.70 9.76
CA PHE A 65 -17.79 -16.14 9.39
C PHE A 65 -17.18 -15.27 8.28
N ARG A 66 -17.95 -14.94 7.24
CA ARG A 66 -17.50 -13.99 6.20
C ARG A 66 -17.14 -12.63 6.78
N TYR A 67 -17.94 -12.15 7.73
CA TYR A 67 -17.67 -10.88 8.41
C TYR A 67 -16.36 -10.93 9.22
N ILE A 68 -16.09 -12.02 9.94
CA ILE A 68 -14.82 -12.20 10.67
C ILE A 68 -13.62 -12.13 9.71
N THR A 69 -13.70 -12.79 8.55
CA THR A 69 -12.65 -12.72 7.53
C THR A 69 -12.46 -11.30 7.00
N LEU A 70 -13.55 -10.59 6.69
CA LEU A 70 -13.50 -9.21 6.24
C LEU A 70 -12.84 -8.30 7.29
N ARG A 71 -13.20 -8.48 8.56
CA ARG A 71 -12.63 -7.73 9.68
C ARG A 71 -11.14 -7.97 9.82
N ASN A 72 -10.68 -9.21 9.65
CA ASN A 72 -9.25 -9.50 9.64
C ASN A 72 -8.52 -8.75 8.51
N GLY A 73 -9.09 -8.72 7.31
CA GLY A 73 -8.54 -7.94 6.19
C GLY A 73 -8.46 -6.44 6.51
N ILE A 74 -9.53 -5.86 7.05
CA ILE A 74 -9.55 -4.46 7.49
C ILE A 74 -8.45 -4.17 8.52
N HIS A 75 -8.29 -5.05 9.52
CA HIS A 75 -7.26 -4.90 10.54
C HIS A 75 -5.86 -4.94 9.93
N TYR A 76 -5.60 -5.89 9.04
CA TYR A 76 -4.32 -6.03 8.35
C TYR A 76 -3.95 -4.76 7.56
N GLU A 77 -4.85 -4.29 6.68
CA GLU A 77 -4.59 -3.10 5.85
C GLU A 77 -4.40 -1.85 6.72
N THR A 78 -5.21 -1.70 7.77
CA THR A 78 -5.09 -0.57 8.71
C THR A 78 -3.73 -0.58 9.40
N SER A 79 -3.32 -1.72 9.96
CA SER A 79 -2.03 -1.85 10.65
C SER A 79 -0.85 -1.60 9.70
N TRP A 80 -0.93 -2.07 8.45
CA TRP A 80 0.10 -1.81 7.46
C TRP A 80 0.26 -0.32 7.14
N LEU A 81 -0.86 0.39 6.96
CA LEU A 81 -0.86 1.83 6.66
C LEU A 81 -0.38 2.66 7.85
N THR A 82 -0.78 2.28 9.07
CA THR A 82 -0.28 2.89 10.31
C THR A 82 1.24 2.74 10.40
N TRP A 83 1.76 1.52 10.26
CA TRP A 83 3.19 1.26 10.27
C TRP A 83 3.95 2.03 9.18
N CYS A 84 3.38 2.12 7.98
CA CYS A 84 3.96 2.95 6.91
C CYS A 84 4.05 4.43 7.32
N GLY A 85 3.00 4.96 7.97
CA GLY A 85 3.00 6.33 8.47
C GLY A 85 4.05 6.56 9.56
N GLU A 86 4.10 5.67 10.55
CA GLU A 86 5.07 5.70 11.64
C GLU A 86 6.50 5.65 11.10
N THR A 87 6.79 4.70 10.21
CA THR A 87 8.12 4.52 9.62
C THR A 87 8.57 5.75 8.85
N LEU A 88 7.70 6.35 8.03
CA LEU A 88 8.03 7.57 7.30
C LEU A 88 8.30 8.74 8.25
N ALA A 89 7.51 8.88 9.32
CA ALA A 89 7.73 9.89 10.35
C ALA A 89 9.08 9.67 11.05
N THR A 90 9.40 8.44 11.44
CA THR A 90 10.71 8.10 12.04
C THR A 90 11.85 8.44 11.09
N LEU A 91 11.79 8.01 9.82
CA LEU A 91 12.84 8.27 8.83
C LEU A 91 13.04 9.77 8.56
N ALA A 92 11.99 10.58 8.66
CA ALA A 92 12.08 12.04 8.52
C ALA A 92 12.83 12.70 9.69
N THR A 93 12.85 12.07 10.87
CA THR A 93 13.51 12.59 12.09
C THR A 93 14.94 12.08 12.30
N LEU A 94 15.38 11.06 11.55
CA LEU A 94 16.72 10.49 11.72
C LEU A 94 17.80 11.44 11.17
N PRO A 95 18.87 11.73 11.95
CA PRO A 95 19.98 12.55 11.47
C PRO A 95 20.71 11.87 10.31
N VAL A 96 21.15 12.67 9.34
CA VAL A 96 22.05 12.23 8.27
C VAL A 96 23.47 12.26 8.84
N GLY A 97 24.03 11.08 9.09
CA GLY A 97 25.46 10.92 9.38
C GLY A 97 26.32 11.03 8.14
#